data_AF-A0A150TTP2-F1
#
_entry.id   AF-A0A150TTP2-F1
#
_cell.length_a   1.000
_cell.length_b   1.000
_cell.length_c   1.000
_cell.angle_alpha   90.00
_cell.angle_beta   90.00
_cell.angle_gamma   90.00
#
_symmetry.space_group_name_H-M   'P 1'
#
loop_
_entity.id
_entity.type
_entity.pdbx_description
1 polymer ?
#
loop_
_entity_poly.entity_id
_entity_poly.type
_entity_poly.pdbx_seq_one_letter_code
_entity_poly.pdbx_strand_id
1 'polypeptide(L)'
;MKFSKVLSGLAGCVLASASLTGCIIVADDDDHVHVASGSLTVAMTIDGSDDAWECFDHDVSGLAVSVEDEAGFLVAEGAVDCEDFGLTIDGLSDGYYDVDVWLVDFDGYTISDIVRVEGVDVLDGHDTLVDVDFPWTWIDR
;
A
#
# COMPACT_ATOMS: atom_id res chain seq x y z
N MET A 1 -44.33 65.84 13.37
CA MET A 1 -43.52 66.29 12.21
C MET A 1 -44.21 65.80 10.95
N LYS A 2 -44.33 66.64 9.91
CA LYS A 2 -45.28 66.51 8.80
C LYS A 2 -44.57 66.87 7.47
N PHE A 3 -44.93 66.13 6.42
CA PHE A 3 -44.79 66.41 4.97
C PHE A 3 -43.46 66.16 4.21
N SER A 4 -43.49 65.05 3.46
CA SER A 4 -43.37 64.91 1.98
C SER A 4 -42.44 65.80 1.14
N LYS A 5 -41.64 65.17 0.25
CA LYS A 5 -41.68 65.26 -1.24
C LYS A 5 -40.45 64.56 -1.88
N VAL A 6 -40.59 63.38 -2.50
CA VAL A 6 -40.59 63.07 -3.97
C VAL A 6 -39.68 63.93 -4.87
N LEU A 7 -38.71 63.32 -5.59
CA LEU A 7 -38.69 63.14 -7.07
C LEU A 7 -37.30 62.80 -7.67
N SER A 8 -37.31 61.75 -8.49
CA SER A 8 -36.72 61.63 -9.85
C SER A 8 -35.22 61.37 -10.12
N GLY A 9 -35.02 60.37 -11.00
CA GLY A 9 -33.89 60.16 -11.92
C GLY A 9 -33.48 58.69 -11.94
N LEU A 10 -34.09 57.77 -12.72
CA LEU A 10 -34.19 57.60 -14.18
C LEU A 10 -32.85 57.30 -14.89
N ALA A 11 -32.86 56.20 -15.67
CA ALA A 11 -31.82 55.66 -16.55
C ALA A 11 -30.66 54.94 -15.83
N GLY A 12 -30.21 53.76 -16.21
CA GLY A 12 -30.38 52.96 -17.42
C GLY A 12 -29.16 52.04 -17.56
N CYS A 13 -29.24 51.09 -18.49
CA CYS A 13 -28.17 50.21 -18.98
C CYS A 13 -27.93 48.89 -18.21
N VAL A 14 -28.64 47.89 -18.74
CA VAL A 14 -28.26 46.48 -18.83
C VAL A 14 -26.80 46.33 -19.26
N LEU A 15 -26.00 45.56 -18.51
CA LEU A 15 -24.91 44.75 -19.03
C LEU A 15 -24.97 43.39 -18.33
N ALA A 16 -25.53 42.42 -19.02
CA ALA A 16 -25.45 41.02 -18.67
C ALA A 16 -24.01 40.54 -18.96
N SER A 17 -23.20 40.42 -17.92
CA SER A 17 -21.89 39.76 -18.02
C SER A 17 -22.11 38.25 -17.96
N ALA A 18 -22.40 37.65 -19.11
CA ALA A 18 -22.26 36.21 -19.28
C ALA A 18 -20.77 35.88 -19.33
N SER A 19 -20.17 35.66 -18.16
CA SER A 19 -18.85 35.05 -18.06
C SER A 19 -18.97 33.60 -18.51
N LEU A 20 -18.86 33.36 -19.81
CA LEU A 20 -18.52 32.04 -20.33
C LEU A 20 -17.08 31.75 -19.90
N THR A 21 -16.89 31.30 -18.67
CA THR A 21 -15.74 30.48 -18.27
C THR A 21 -15.82 29.20 -19.10
N GLY A 22 -15.28 29.27 -20.31
CA GLY A 22 -14.96 28.08 -21.08
C GLY A 22 -13.86 27.35 -20.36
N CYS A 23 -14.19 26.27 -19.68
CA CYS A 23 -13.20 25.26 -19.32
C CYS A 23 -12.69 24.67 -20.63
N ILE A 24 -11.44 24.94 -20.98
CA ILE A 24 -10.70 24.05 -21.87
C ILE A 24 -10.45 22.79 -21.06
N ILE A 25 -11.14 21.72 -21.44
CA ILE A 25 -10.71 20.36 -21.11
C ILE A 25 -9.67 20.06 -22.17
N VAL A 26 -8.38 20.18 -21.81
CA VAL A 26 -7.37 19.39 -22.51
C VAL A 26 -7.65 17.97 -22.06
N ALA A 27 -8.35 17.20 -22.89
CA ALA A 27 -8.26 15.77 -22.81
C ALA A 27 -6.84 15.48 -23.29
N ASP A 28 -5.91 15.43 -22.34
CA ASP A 28 -4.64 14.77 -22.61
C ASP A 28 -5.02 13.35 -23.00
N ASP A 29 -4.59 13.00 -24.21
CA ASP A 29 -4.63 11.66 -24.81
C ASP A 29 -4.33 10.64 -23.72
N ASP A 30 -5.07 9.52 -23.72
CA ASP A 30 -4.88 8.36 -22.84
C ASP A 30 -3.40 7.96 -22.67
N ASP A 31 -2.68 8.67 -21.80
CA ASP A 31 -1.59 8.13 -21.03
C ASP A 31 -2.31 7.30 -19.98
N HIS A 32 -2.83 6.15 -20.42
CA HIS A 32 -2.80 5.00 -19.57
C HIS A 32 -1.33 4.90 -19.13
N VAL A 33 -1.02 5.55 -18.02
CA VAL A 33 0.04 5.08 -17.14
C VAL A 33 -0.37 3.64 -16.92
N HIS A 34 0.18 2.76 -17.76
CA HIS A 34 0.34 1.38 -17.39
C HIS A 34 1.20 1.52 -16.14
N VAL A 35 0.53 1.66 -14.98
CA VAL A 35 1.11 1.29 -13.70
C VAL A 35 1.15 -0.22 -13.81
N ALA A 36 2.10 -0.63 -14.63
CA ALA A 36 2.61 -1.94 -14.83
C ALA A 36 3.13 -2.31 -13.45
N SER A 37 2.29 -2.98 -12.67
CA SER A 37 2.59 -3.34 -11.30
C SER A 37 2.75 -4.83 -11.19
N GLY A 38 3.95 -5.27 -10.84
CA GLY A 38 4.17 -6.61 -10.34
C GLY A 38 3.56 -6.80 -8.96
N SER A 39 3.55 -8.05 -8.51
CA SER A 39 3.26 -8.42 -7.13
C SER A 39 4.42 -9.20 -6.54
N LEU A 40 4.51 -9.15 -5.21
CA LEU A 40 5.45 -9.95 -4.43
C LEU A 40 4.65 -10.74 -3.41
N THR A 41 4.76 -12.06 -3.46
CA THR A 41 4.15 -12.97 -2.49
C THR A 41 5.23 -13.52 -1.59
N VAL A 42 5.13 -13.26 -0.29
CA VAL A 42 5.91 -13.94 0.74
C VAL A 42 5.12 -15.16 1.19
N ALA A 43 5.69 -16.35 1.05
CA ALA A 43 5.20 -17.58 1.65
C ALA A 43 6.08 -17.95 2.85
N MET A 44 5.47 -18.48 3.90
CA MET A 44 6.18 -18.89 5.11
C MET A 44 5.91 -20.35 5.49
N THR A 45 6.89 -20.95 6.16
CA THR A 45 6.76 -22.20 6.91
C THR A 45 7.38 -22.06 8.30
N ILE A 46 6.92 -22.89 9.26
CA ILE A 46 7.53 -23.04 10.59
C ILE A 46 8.07 -24.46 10.67
N ASP A 47 9.39 -24.59 10.88
CA ASP A 47 10.11 -25.88 10.83
C ASP A 47 9.79 -26.71 9.57
N GLY A 48 9.63 -26.04 8.43
CA GLY A 48 9.27 -26.62 7.14
C GLY A 48 7.82 -27.08 6.99
N SER A 49 6.92 -26.65 7.87
CA SER A 49 5.49 -26.99 7.87
C SER A 49 4.59 -25.77 7.68
N ASP A 50 3.49 -25.95 6.94
CA ASP A 50 2.37 -25.03 6.70
C ASP A 50 1.10 -25.48 7.45
N ASP A 51 1.27 -26.20 8.56
CA ASP A 51 0.16 -26.63 9.42
C ASP A 51 -0.17 -25.55 10.46
N ALA A 52 -1.44 -25.14 10.54
CA ALA A 52 -1.93 -24.13 11.48
C ALA A 52 -1.61 -24.48 12.96
N TRP A 53 -1.38 -25.77 13.26
CA TRP A 53 -0.97 -26.19 14.59
C TRP A 53 0.42 -25.69 14.99
N GLU A 54 1.33 -25.46 14.05
CA GLU A 54 2.66 -24.90 14.33
C GLU A 54 2.55 -23.48 14.89
N CYS A 55 1.65 -22.66 14.34
CA CYS A 55 1.37 -21.32 14.87
C CYS A 55 0.97 -21.37 16.35
N PHE A 56 0.13 -22.35 16.72
CA PHE A 56 -0.31 -22.53 18.10
C PHE A 56 0.80 -23.08 19.02
N ASP A 57 1.62 -24.04 18.59
CA ASP A 57 2.70 -24.59 19.43
C ASP A 57 3.82 -23.57 19.72
N HIS A 58 3.98 -22.61 18.82
CA HIS A 58 5.02 -21.59 18.89
C HIS A 58 4.51 -20.21 19.30
N ASP A 59 3.24 -20.09 19.73
CA ASP A 59 2.60 -18.84 20.15
C ASP A 59 2.69 -17.72 19.08
N VAL A 60 2.74 -18.09 17.80
CA VAL A 60 2.82 -17.17 16.66
C VAL A 60 1.41 -16.75 16.25
N SER A 61 1.17 -15.44 16.21
CA SER A 61 -0.12 -14.89 15.78
C SER A 61 -0.09 -14.36 14.35
N GLY A 62 1.05 -13.90 13.85
CA GLY A 62 1.12 -13.36 12.50
C GLY A 62 2.49 -13.39 11.85
N LEU A 63 2.47 -13.23 10.53
CA LEU A 63 3.62 -12.97 9.67
C LEU A 63 3.63 -11.48 9.33
N ALA A 64 4.75 -10.80 9.55
CA ALA A 64 4.95 -9.42 9.16
C ALA A 64 6.04 -9.30 8.10
N VAL A 65 5.84 -8.36 7.16
CA VAL A 65 6.71 -8.14 6.01
C VAL A 65 6.94 -6.63 5.83
N SER A 66 8.18 -6.24 5.54
CA SER A 66 8.50 -4.93 4.99
C SER A 66 9.33 -5.05 3.73
N VAL A 67 9.06 -4.17 2.76
CA VAL A 67 9.70 -4.14 1.45
C VAL A 67 10.35 -2.78 1.22
N GLU A 68 11.66 -2.80 0.98
CA GLU A 68 12.47 -1.61 0.68
C GLU A 68 12.92 -1.64 -0.79
N ASP A 69 12.97 -0.50 -1.45
CA ASP A 69 13.56 -0.38 -2.79
C ASP A 69 15.10 -0.39 -2.75
N GLU A 70 15.77 -0.43 -3.91
CA GLU A 70 17.24 -0.40 -4.03
C GLU A 70 17.88 0.84 -3.36
N ALA A 71 17.12 1.93 -3.18
CA ALA A 71 17.60 3.13 -2.48
C ALA A 71 17.41 3.05 -0.95
N GLY A 72 16.84 1.96 -0.44
CA GLY A 72 16.57 1.73 0.98
C GLY A 72 15.33 2.47 1.48
N PHE A 73 14.40 2.86 0.59
CA PHE A 73 13.13 3.44 1.02
C PHE A 73 12.09 2.34 1.21
N LEU A 74 11.40 2.37 2.35
CA LEU A 74 10.23 1.54 2.59
C LEU A 74 9.12 1.90 1.60
N VAL A 75 8.73 0.94 0.76
CA VAL A 75 7.68 1.12 -0.25
C VAL A 75 6.39 0.37 0.10
N ALA A 76 6.49 -0.69 0.91
CA ALA A 76 5.35 -1.44 1.41
C ALA A 76 5.65 -2.10 2.75
N GLU A 77 4.61 -2.26 3.57
CA GLU A 77 4.63 -3.04 4.80
C GLU A 77 3.26 -3.71 4.99
N GLY A 78 3.22 -4.86 5.65
CA GLY A 78 1.97 -5.56 5.93
C GLY A 78 2.14 -6.69 6.91
N ALA A 79 1.01 -7.20 7.40
CA ALA A 79 0.97 -8.39 8.25
C ALA A 79 -0.29 -9.21 7.95
N VAL A 80 -0.19 -10.52 8.15
CA VAL A 80 -1.29 -11.50 8.01
C VAL A 80 -1.36 -12.40 9.23
N ASP A 81 -2.50 -13.06 9.41
CA ASP A 81 -2.65 -14.09 10.44
C ASP A 81 -1.71 -15.27 10.12
N CYS A 82 -1.14 -15.90 11.14
CA CYS A 82 -0.16 -16.99 10.95
C CYS A 82 -0.73 -18.15 10.11
N GLU A 83 -2.03 -18.42 10.25
CA GLU A 83 -2.74 -19.50 9.54
C GLU A 83 -2.92 -19.24 8.04
N ASP A 84 -2.64 -18.03 7.56
CA ASP A 84 -2.67 -17.70 6.12
C ASP A 84 -1.38 -18.13 5.40
N PHE A 85 -0.28 -18.38 6.13
CA PHE A 85 1.02 -18.83 5.63
C PHE A 85 1.65 -17.98 4.51
N GLY A 86 1.15 -16.76 4.29
CA GLY A 86 1.74 -15.85 3.32
C GLY A 86 0.98 -14.56 3.13
N LEU A 87 1.69 -13.58 2.56
CA LEU A 87 1.17 -12.24 2.26
C LEU A 87 1.56 -11.87 0.83
N THR A 88 0.58 -11.41 0.05
CA THR A 88 0.82 -10.82 -1.28
C THR A 88 0.75 -9.30 -1.20
N ILE A 89 1.78 -8.64 -1.72
CA ILE A 89 1.90 -7.19 -1.89
C ILE A 89 1.77 -6.90 -3.39
N ASP A 90 0.62 -6.38 -3.79
CA ASP A 90 0.36 -5.93 -5.16
C ASP A 90 0.83 -4.48 -5.37
N GLY A 91 0.94 -4.06 -6.64
CA GLY A 91 1.14 -2.64 -6.95
C GLY A 91 2.60 -2.20 -6.98
N LEU A 92 3.55 -3.13 -6.91
CA LEU A 92 4.98 -2.83 -6.92
C LEU A 92 5.45 -2.52 -8.34
N SER A 93 6.29 -1.50 -8.50
CA SER A 93 6.89 -1.19 -9.81
C SER A 93 7.92 -2.25 -10.20
N ASP A 94 8.25 -2.32 -11.48
CA ASP A 94 9.38 -3.14 -11.95
C ASP A 94 10.70 -2.68 -11.30
N GLY A 95 11.46 -3.61 -10.70
CA GLY A 95 12.72 -3.29 -10.03
C GLY A 95 13.17 -4.31 -8.98
N TYR A 96 14.29 -3.98 -8.32
CA TYR A 96 14.88 -4.77 -7.24
C TYR A 96 14.46 -4.26 -5.87
N TYR A 97 14.11 -5.20 -4.99
CA TYR A 97 13.64 -4.95 -3.64
C TYR A 97 14.38 -5.79 -2.61
N ASP A 98 14.52 -5.24 -1.41
CA ASP A 98 14.91 -6.00 -0.23
C ASP A 98 13.67 -6.27 0.63
N VAL A 99 13.51 -7.52 1.05
CA VAL A 99 12.34 -7.98 1.81
C VAL A 99 12.78 -8.47 3.18
N ASP A 100 12.27 -7.84 4.23
CA ASP A 100 12.43 -8.30 5.60
C ASP A 100 11.13 -9.00 6.05
N VAL A 101 11.28 -10.16 6.68
CA VAL A 101 10.16 -11.00 7.13
C VAL A 101 10.40 -11.45 8.56
N TRP A 102 9.39 -11.36 9.42
CA TRP A 102 9.46 -11.82 10.81
C TRP A 102 8.10 -12.27 11.35
N LEU A 103 8.12 -13.04 12.43
CA LEU A 103 6.93 -13.52 13.13
C LEU A 103 6.59 -12.60 14.31
N VAL A 104 5.29 -12.46 14.59
CA VAL A 104 4.77 -11.67 15.70
C VAL A 104 3.81 -12.44 16.61
N ASP A 105 3.77 -12.06 17.88
CA ASP A 105 2.79 -12.56 18.86
C ASP A 105 1.44 -11.83 18.76
N PHE A 106 0.50 -12.19 19.65
CA PHE A 106 -0.86 -11.62 19.68
C PHE A 106 -0.87 -10.12 20.03
N ASP A 107 0.16 -9.64 20.73
CA ASP A 107 0.33 -8.22 21.06
C ASP A 107 1.05 -7.44 19.94
N GLY A 108 1.50 -8.13 18.88
CA GLY A 108 2.21 -7.58 17.74
C GLY A 108 3.71 -7.40 17.95
N TYR A 109 4.29 -8.01 18.99
CA TYR A 109 5.74 -8.00 19.21
C TYR A 109 6.43 -9.03 18.35
N THR A 110 7.59 -8.67 17.80
CA THR A 110 8.46 -9.61 17.11
C THR A 110 8.92 -10.71 18.06
N ILE A 111 8.72 -11.96 17.65
CA ILE A 111 9.12 -13.17 18.38
C ILE A 111 10.06 -14.05 17.56
N SER A 112 10.56 -13.58 16.42
CA SER A 112 11.58 -14.31 15.64
C SER A 112 12.77 -13.44 15.31
N ASP A 113 13.86 -14.10 14.88
CA ASP A 113 14.87 -13.43 14.06
C ASP A 113 14.22 -12.87 12.77
N ILE A 114 14.76 -11.76 12.26
CA ILE A 114 14.34 -11.16 10.98
C ILE A 114 15.09 -11.86 9.85
N VAL A 115 14.34 -12.37 8.87
CA VAL A 115 14.90 -12.92 7.63
C VAL A 115 14.89 -11.84 6.57
N ARG A 116 16.09 -11.44 6.10
CA ARG A 116 16.25 -10.50 4.99
C ARG A 116 16.57 -11.23 3.69
N VAL A 117 15.82 -10.95 2.64
CA VAL A 117 16.05 -11.43 1.28
C VAL A 117 16.36 -10.22 0.39
N GLU A 118 17.62 -10.08 0.00
CA GLU A 118 18.10 -8.94 -0.78
C GLU A 118 17.95 -9.17 -2.29
N GLY A 119 17.70 -8.09 -3.04
CA GLY A 119 17.74 -8.09 -4.51
C GLY A 119 16.66 -8.94 -5.20
N VAL A 120 15.45 -8.96 -4.65
CA VAL A 120 14.27 -9.61 -5.25
C VAL A 120 13.83 -8.83 -6.48
N ASP A 121 13.85 -9.48 -7.65
CA ASP A 121 13.47 -8.90 -8.96
C ASP A 121 11.96 -9.00 -9.16
N VAL A 122 11.24 -7.89 -9.05
CA VAL A 122 9.81 -7.82 -9.33
C VAL A 122 9.62 -7.31 -10.76
N LEU A 123 8.90 -8.11 -11.56
CA LEU A 123 8.61 -7.80 -12.96
C LEU A 123 7.15 -7.42 -13.15
N ASP A 124 6.89 -6.48 -14.06
CA ASP A 124 5.53 -6.08 -14.43
C ASP A 124 4.64 -7.28 -14.82
N GLY A 125 3.43 -7.33 -14.24
CA GLY A 125 2.41 -8.33 -14.55
C GLY A 125 2.77 -9.75 -14.07
N HIS A 126 3.83 -9.90 -13.29
CA HIS A 126 4.27 -11.15 -12.68
C HIS A 126 4.13 -11.10 -11.16
N ASP A 127 3.86 -12.27 -10.59
CA ASP A 127 3.96 -12.51 -9.16
C ASP A 127 5.31 -13.14 -8.83
N THR A 128 6.05 -12.49 -7.94
CA THR A 128 7.37 -12.92 -7.49
C THR A 128 7.25 -13.58 -6.14
N LEU A 129 7.66 -14.85 -6.05
CA LEU A 129 7.60 -15.62 -4.81
C LEU A 129 8.88 -15.49 -4.00
N VAL A 130 8.75 -15.10 -2.74
CA VAL A 130 9.78 -15.19 -1.70
C VAL A 130 9.34 -16.24 -0.70
N ASP A 131 10.08 -17.34 -0.61
CA ASP A 131 9.78 -18.46 0.29
C ASP A 131 10.72 -18.40 1.51
N VAL A 132 10.15 -18.37 2.70
CA VAL A 132 10.88 -18.24 3.97
C VAL A 132 10.49 -19.39 4.91
N ASP A 133 11.49 -20.04 5.50
CA ASP A 133 11.29 -20.99 6.59
C ASP A 133 11.78 -20.38 7.91
N PHE A 134 10.98 -20.54 8.95
CA PHE A 134 11.32 -20.18 10.33
C PHE A 134 11.58 -21.45 11.14
N PRO A 135 12.85 -21.85 11.32
CA PRO A 135 13.21 -22.87 12.29
C PRO A 135 12.72 -22.49 13.68
N TRP A 136 12.08 -23.42 14.39
CA TRP A 136 11.56 -23.18 15.75
C TRP A 136 12.60 -22.65 16.74
N THR A 137 13.89 -22.91 16.50
CA THR A 137 15.00 -22.39 17.31
C THR A 137 15.21 -20.88 17.20
N TRP A 138 14.58 -20.23 16.22
CA TRP A 138 14.63 -18.79 16.01
C TRP A 138 13.43 -18.07 16.64
N ILE A 139 12.48 -18.81 17.22
CA ILE A 139 11.27 -18.26 17.82
C ILE A 139 11.45 -18.13 19.33
N ASP A 140 11.38 -16.90 19.83
CA ASP A 140 11.41 -16.57 21.24
C ASP A 140 10.06 -16.95 21.90
N ARG A 141 10.14 -17.60 23.07
CA ARG A 141 9.00 -18.04 23.90
C ARG A 141 8.98 -17.35 25.26
#